data_AF-A0A6J4K390-F1
#
_entry.id   AF-A0A6J4K390-F1
#
_cell.length_a   1.000
_cell.length_b   1.000
_cell.length_c   1.000
_cell.angle_alpha   90.00
_cell.angle_beta   90.00
_cell.angle_gamma   90.00
#
_symmetry.space_group_name_H-M   'P 1'
#
loop_
_entity.id
_entity.type
_entity.pdbx_description
1 polymer ?
#
loop_
_entity_poly.entity_id
_entity_poly.type
_entity_poly.pdbx_seq_one_letter_code
_entity_poly.pdbx_strand_id
1 'polypeptide(L)' 'ADLRKRGVAKPATVGTLLSTIKSCLTHSGENGNGAEAMLQELCDRAYVTVSGKKVTYSLPPTGI' A
#
# COMPACT_ATOMS: atom_id res chain seq x y z
N ALA A 1 -2.19 -7.95 -13.69
CA ALA A 1 -2.78 -7.08 -14.74
C ALA A 1 -3.57 -5.88 -14.19
N ASP A 2 -3.93 -5.86 -12.90
CA ASP A 2 -4.80 -4.82 -12.32
C ASP A 2 -4.08 -3.47 -12.02
N LEU A 3 -2.83 -3.53 -11.57
CA LEU A 3 -2.06 -2.34 -11.17
C LEU A 3 -1.70 -1.37 -12.32
N ARG A 4 -1.69 -1.83 -13.58
CA ARG A 4 -1.40 -0.99 -14.77
C ARG A 4 -2.61 -0.22 -15.27
N LYS A 5 -3.86 -0.64 -14.97
CA LYS A 5 -5.07 0.06 -15.42
C LYS A 5 -5.46 1.23 -14.50
N ARG A 6 -5.03 1.24 -13.24
CA ARG A 6 -5.23 2.34 -12.28
C ARG A 6 -4.14 3.41 -12.39
N GLY A 7 -3.83 3.88 -13.60
CA GLY A 7 -2.73 4.83 -13.89
C GLY A 7 -2.72 6.18 -13.14
N VAL A 8 -3.65 6.42 -12.22
CA VAL A 8 -3.80 7.68 -11.47
C VAL A 8 -4.27 7.51 -10.01
N ALA A 9 -4.64 6.31 -9.56
CA ALA A 9 -5.17 6.12 -8.21
C ALA A 9 -4.06 5.66 -7.24
N LYS A 10 -2.95 6.41 -7.16
CA LYS A 10 -2.03 6.24 -6.04
C LYS A 10 -2.71 6.86 -4.82
N PRO A 11 -2.97 6.12 -3.73
CA PRO A 11 -3.48 6.71 -2.50
C PRO A 11 -2.55 7.85 -2.09
N ALA A 12 -3.03 9.09 -2.17
CA ALA A 12 -2.21 10.27 -1.89
C ALA A 12 -1.88 10.38 -0.39
N THR A 13 -2.66 9.70 0.46
CA THR A 13 -2.57 9.77 1.91
C THR A 13 -2.56 8.40 2.57
N VAL A 14 -1.99 8.38 3.78
CA VAL A 14 -1.89 7.17 4.63
C VAL A 14 -3.28 6.58 4.90
N GLY A 15 -4.29 7.43 5.10
CA GLY A 15 -5.66 6.99 5.34
C GLY A 15 -6.27 6.24 4.15
N THR A 16 -6.05 6.73 2.92
CA THR A 16 -6.52 6.03 1.71
C THR A 16 -5.75 4.74 1.47
N LEU A 17 -4.44 4.72 1.76
CA LEU A 17 -3.64 3.49 1.67
C LEU A 17 -4.12 2.43 2.67
N LEU A 18 -4.29 2.79 3.95
CA LEU A 18 -4.82 1.87 4.97
C LEU A 18 -6.21 1.35 4.61
N SER A 19 -7.11 2.21 4.12
CA SER A 19 -8.44 1.79 3.65
C SER A 19 -8.34 0.80 2.48
N THR A 20 -7.41 1.03 1.55
CA THR A 20 -7.16 0.13 0.42
C THR A 20 -6.61 -1.21 0.89
N ILE A 21 -5.64 -1.21 1.82
CA ILE A 21 -5.08 -2.44 2.40
C ILE A 21 -6.17 -3.20 3.15
N LYS A 22 -6.97 -2.53 3.99
CA LYS A 22 -8.12 -3.15 4.69
C LYS A 22 -9.09 -3.79 3.71
N SER A 23 -9.49 -3.07 2.67
CA SER A 23 -10.40 -3.58 1.65
C SER A 23 -9.80 -4.78 0.89
N CYS A 24 -8.50 -4.76 0.61
CA CYS A 24 -7.79 -5.87 -0.03
C CYS A 24 -7.70 -7.10 0.88
N LEU A 25 -7.42 -6.91 2.18
CA LEU A 25 -7.42 -7.98 3.18
C LEU A 25 -8.81 -8.59 3.35
N THR A 26 -9.85 -7.77 3.54
CA THR A 26 -11.23 -8.25 3.64
C THR A 26 -11.67 -9.00 2.38
N HIS A 27 -11.27 -8.53 1.19
CA HIS A 27 -11.57 -9.23 -0.06
C HIS A 27 -10.84 -10.58 -0.17
N SER A 28 -9.66 -10.69 0.44
CA SER A 28 -8.88 -11.93 0.50
C SER A 28 -9.35 -12.89 1.61
N GLY A 29 -10.38 -12.52 2.37
CA GLY A 29 -10.90 -13.30 3.50
C GLY A 29 -10.15 -13.09 4.82
N GLU A 30 -9.18 -12.18 4.85
CA GLU A 30 -8.40 -11.81 6.03
C GLU A 30 -9.12 -10.73 6.84
N ASN A 31 -8.96 -10.76 8.16
CA ASN A 31 -9.44 -9.67 9.02
C ASN A 31 -8.56 -8.43 8.79
N GLY A 32 -9.17 -7.30 8.43
CA GLY A 32 -8.49 -6.03 8.15
C GLY A 32 -7.70 -5.41 9.32
N ASN A 33 -7.56 -6.12 10.45
CA ASN A 33 -6.70 -5.77 11.58
C ASN A 33 -5.21 -5.72 11.21
N GLY A 34 -4.78 -6.50 10.21
CA GLY A 34 -3.38 -6.53 9.76
C GLY A 34 -2.94 -5.35 8.88
N ALA A 35 -3.83 -4.40 8.58
CA ALA A 35 -3.54 -3.35 7.60
C ALA A 35 -2.42 -2.40 8.03
N GLU A 36 -2.31 -2.10 9.32
CA GLU A 36 -1.23 -1.26 9.86
C GLU A 36 0.11 -1.99 9.85
N ALA A 37 0.12 -3.27 10.21
CA ALA A 37 1.30 -4.12 10.15
C ALA A 37 1.81 -4.26 8.70
N MET A 38 0.91 -4.47 7.73
CA MET A 38 1.27 -4.49 6.31
C MET A 38 1.83 -3.15 5.83
N LEU A 39 1.25 -2.02 6.27
CA LEU A 39 1.78 -0.71 5.94
C LEU A 39 3.22 -0.53 6.47
N GLN A 40 3.49 -0.99 7.71
CA GLN A 40 4.84 -0.96 8.27
C GLN A 40 5.80 -1.85 7.47
N GLU A 41 5.41 -3.07 7.10
CA GLU A 41 6.25 -3.93 6.25
C GLU A 41 6.54 -3.31 4.87
N LEU A 42 5.54 -2.68 4.26
CA LEU A 42 5.74 -1.96 2.99
C LEU A 42 6.69 -0.78 3.14
N CYS A 43 6.71 -0.14 4.31
CA CYS A 43 7.64 0.94 4.63
C CYS A 43 9.05 0.42 4.90
N ASP A 44 9.18 -0.66 5.67
CA ASP A 44 10.43 -1.32 6.01
C ASP A 44 11.15 -1.82 4.74
N ARG A 45 10.40 -2.44 3.84
CA ARG A 45 10.91 -2.92 2.54
C ARG A 45 11.09 -1.81 1.50
N ALA A 46 10.94 -0.55 1.89
CA ALA A 46 11.07 0.64 1.04
C ALA A 46 10.15 0.66 -0.20
N TYR A 47 9.06 -0.12 -0.21
CA TYR A 47 8.02 -0.05 -1.25
C TYR A 47 7.16 1.20 -1.12
N VAL A 48 6.99 1.66 0.11
CA VAL A 48 6.18 2.82 0.47
C VAL A 48 7.00 3.74 1.35
N THR A 49 6.96 5.04 1.08
CA THR A 49 7.54 6.07 1.94
C THR A 49 6.45 7.00 2.41
N VAL A 50 6.27 7.09 3.72
CA VAL A 50 5.31 8.02 4.34
C VAL A 50 6.08 9.26 4.78
N SER A 51 5.75 10.41 4.18
CA SER A 51 6.28 11.71 4.57
C SER A 51 5.13 12.58 5.11
N GLY A 52 4.95 12.57 6.42
CA GLY A 52 3.80 13.20 7.09
C GLY A 52 2.48 12.56 6.65
N LYS A 53 1.61 13.33 5.99
CA LYS A 53 0.33 12.83 5.45
C LYS A 53 0.44 12.25 4.03
N LYS A 54 1.57 12.42 3.36
CA LYS A 54 1.75 12.03 1.95
C LYS A 54 2.40 10.65 1.86
N VAL A 55 1.88 9.83 0.95
CA VAL A 55 2.43 8.51 0.65
C VAL A 55 3.07 8.51 -0.73
N THR A 56 4.31 8.05 -0.80
CA THR A 56 5.05 7.85 -2.05
C THR A 56 5.30 6.37 -2.24
N TYR A 57 5.15 5.89 -3.48
CA TYR A 57 5.37 4.49 -3.82
C TYR A 57 6.64 4.39 -4.64
N SER A 58 7.53 3.51 -4.21
CA SER A 58 8.74 3.15 -4.92
C SER A 58 8.55 1.73 -5.45
N LEU A 59 8.87 1.52 -6.72
CA LEU A 59 8.96 0.16 -7.25
C LEU A 59 10.24 -0.48 -6.66
N PRO A 60 10.21 -1.77 -6.31
CA PRO A 60 11.46 -2.45 -5.97
C PRO A 60 12.49 -2.25 -7.08
N PRO A 61 13.77 -2.13 -6.75
CA PRO A 61 14.81 -2.33 -7.75
C PRO A 61 14.55 -3.69 -8.39
N THR A 62 14.33 -3.68 -9.70
CA THR A 62 14.05 -4.89 -10.47
C THR A 62 15.34 -5.69 -10.49
N GLY A 63 15.45 -6.70 -9.63
CA GLY A 63 16.71 -7.39 -9.45
C GLY A 63 16.61 -8.60 -8.53
N ILE A 64 15.75 -9.56 -8.89
CA ILE A 64 15.98 -11.00 -8.70
C ILE A 64 15.29 -11.73 -9.86
#